data_AF-A0A831LD95-F1
#
_entry.id   AF-A0A831LD95-F1
#
_cell.length_a   1.000
_cell.length_b   1.000
_cell.length_c   1.000
_cell.angle_alpha   90.00
_cell.angle_beta   90.00
_cell.angle_gamma   90.00
#
_symmetry.space_group_name_H-M   'P 1'
#
loop_
_entity.id
_entity.type
_entity.pdbx_description
1 polymer ?
#
loop_
_entity_poly.entity_id
_entity_poly.type
_entity_poly.pdbx_seq_one_letter_code
_entity_poly.pdbx_strand_id
1 'polypeptide(L)'
;MILHTIRNGSEEVVREKNMNVKDRIMILAEAEYLYQKARQKVDGEDYDGALVLLDKAVSLAPGFSVAHCEKGNCYCFLNRENDALASYEQAIQVDPYHAEAWFHKGQILKGRGNADEGDLCIDRATRLCCGR
;
A
#
# COMPACT_ATOMS: atom_id res chain seq x y z
N MET A 1 23.05 1.98 -34.58
CA MET A 1 23.75 2.71 -33.49
C MET A 1 22.65 3.26 -32.58
N ILE A 2 22.50 2.62 -31.42
CA ILE A 2 21.71 2.95 -30.21
C ILE A 2 20.38 3.71 -30.40
N LEU A 3 19.28 2.98 -30.23
CA LEU A 3 17.96 3.48 -29.84
C LEU A 3 18.06 4.21 -28.49
N HIS A 4 17.63 5.47 -28.44
CA HIS A 4 17.19 6.12 -27.20
C HIS A 4 15.87 6.84 -27.49
N THR A 5 14.80 6.06 -27.52
CA THR A 5 13.44 6.62 -27.48
C THR A 5 13.19 7.05 -26.04
N ILE A 6 13.21 8.36 -25.81
CA ILE A 6 12.71 8.98 -24.57
C ILE A 6 11.22 8.67 -24.52
N ARG A 7 10.89 7.57 -23.86
CA ARG A 7 9.51 7.20 -23.50
C ARG A 7 9.42 7.31 -21.99
N ASN A 8 8.34 7.91 -21.52
CA ASN A 8 7.88 8.00 -20.13
C ASN A 8 7.96 9.41 -19.55
N GLY A 9 6.79 9.88 -19.11
CA GLY A 9 6.53 11.21 -18.60
C GLY A 9 5.24 11.77 -19.19
N SER A 10 5.28 12.16 -20.47
CA SER A 10 4.14 12.80 -21.13
C SER A 10 3.05 11.84 -21.62
N GLU A 11 3.41 10.64 -22.11
CA GLU A 11 2.42 9.65 -22.59
C GLU A 11 1.60 9.00 -21.46
N GLU A 12 2.20 8.84 -20.27
CA GLU A 12 1.58 8.19 -19.12
C GLU A 12 0.53 9.12 -18.48
N VAL A 13 0.87 10.40 -18.31
CA VAL A 13 -0.05 11.45 -17.83
C VAL A 13 -1.17 11.76 -18.83
N VAL A 14 -0.95 11.58 -20.13
CA VAL A 14 -1.98 11.75 -21.18
C VAL A 14 -2.94 10.54 -21.22
N ARG A 15 -2.47 9.32 -20.91
CA ARG A 15 -3.33 8.13 -20.81
C ARG A 15 -4.31 8.21 -19.64
N GLU A 16 -3.88 8.72 -18.49
CA GLU A 16 -4.74 8.89 -17.32
C GLU A 16 -5.90 9.87 -17.57
N LYS A 17 -5.67 10.94 -18.34
CA LYS A 17 -6.68 11.99 -18.60
C LYS A 17 -7.74 11.62 -19.64
N ASN A 18 -7.49 10.61 -20.48
CA ASN A 18 -8.41 10.16 -21.54
C ASN A 18 -8.98 8.75 -21.30
N MET A 19 -8.76 8.18 -20.11
CA MET A 19 -9.22 6.83 -19.79
C MET A 19 -10.73 6.81 -19.59
N ASN A 20 -11.43 5.99 -20.37
CA ASN A 20 -12.87 5.85 -20.27
C ASN A 20 -13.23 5.29 -18.88
N VAL A 21 -14.40 5.63 -18.34
CA VAL A 21 -14.81 5.17 -16.99
C VAL A 21 -14.74 3.64 -16.90
N LYS A 22 -15.08 2.95 -17.99
CA LYS A 22 -14.97 1.49 -18.12
C LYS A 22 -13.53 0.99 -17.97
N ASP A 23 -12.56 1.65 -18.60
CA ASP A 23 -11.15 1.25 -18.54
C ASP A 23 -10.58 1.46 -17.13
N ARG A 24 -10.98 2.53 -16.44
CA ARG A 24 -10.63 2.76 -15.03
C ARG A 24 -11.22 1.69 -14.11
N ILE A 25 -12.49 1.30 -14.32
CA ILE A 25 -13.12 0.21 -13.58
C ILE A 25 -12.38 -1.11 -13.82
N MET A 26 -11.96 -1.39 -15.06
CA MET A 26 -11.21 -2.61 -15.38
C MET A 26 -9.84 -2.65 -14.71
N ILE A 27 -9.10 -1.52 -14.68
CA ILE A 27 -7.80 -1.43 -14.01
C ILE A 27 -7.93 -1.63 -12.50
N LEU A 28 -8.95 -1.02 -11.88
CA LEU A 28 -9.23 -1.22 -10.45
C LEU A 28 -9.61 -2.67 -10.16
N ALA A 29 -10.44 -3.30 -10.99
CA ALA A 29 -10.78 -4.71 -10.85
C ALA A 29 -9.54 -5.63 -11.00
N GLU A 30 -8.60 -5.27 -11.87
CA GLU A 30 -7.34 -5.99 -12.01
C GLU A 30 -6.43 -5.82 -10.79
N ALA A 31 -6.35 -4.60 -10.24
CA ALA A 31 -5.62 -4.35 -8.99
C ALA A 31 -6.23 -5.13 -7.81
N GLU A 32 -7.56 -5.18 -7.69
CA GLU A 32 -8.26 -6.01 -6.70
C GLU A 32 -7.98 -7.50 -6.89
N TYR A 33 -8.01 -7.99 -8.13
CA TYR A 33 -7.67 -9.38 -8.44
C TYR A 33 -6.24 -9.74 -8.00
N LEU A 34 -5.27 -8.88 -8.32
CA LEU A 34 -3.88 -9.05 -7.90
C LEU A 34 -3.74 -9.03 -6.37
N TYR A 35 -4.48 -8.13 -5.70
CA TYR A 35 -4.52 -8.07 -4.25
C TYR A 35 -5.07 -9.36 -3.62
N GLN A 36 -6.18 -9.91 -4.13
CA GLN A 36 -6.72 -11.18 -3.63
C GLN A 36 -5.72 -12.33 -3.82
N LYS A 37 -5.02 -12.35 -4.96
CA LYS A 37 -3.96 -13.34 -5.22
C LYS A 37 -2.76 -13.16 -4.29
N ALA A 38 -2.39 -11.92 -3.97
CA ALA A 38 -1.34 -11.62 -3.00
C ALA A 38 -1.73 -12.15 -1.62
N ARG A 39 -2.97 -11.93 -1.19
CA ARG A 39 -3.49 -12.42 0.09
C ARG A 39 -3.38 -13.94 0.22
N GLN A 40 -3.70 -14.69 -0.83
CA GLN A 40 -3.50 -16.15 -0.85
C GLN A 40 -2.03 -16.55 -0.67
N LYS A 41 -1.09 -15.74 -1.16
CA LYS A 41 0.35 -15.98 -0.93
C LYS A 41 0.78 -15.63 0.49
N VAL A 42 0.23 -14.56 1.07
CA VAL A 42 0.42 -14.21 2.49
C VAL A 42 -0.05 -15.34 3.39
N ASP A 43 -1.24 -15.91 3.11
CA ASP A 43 -1.78 -17.06 3.84
C ASP A 43 -0.89 -18.31 3.69
N GLY A 44 -0.16 -18.41 2.58
CA GLY A 44 0.83 -19.46 2.33
C GLY A 44 2.26 -19.11 2.79
N GLU A 45 2.43 -18.04 3.57
CA GLU A 45 3.71 -17.54 4.09
C GLU A 45 4.74 -17.12 3.02
N ASP A 46 4.33 -17.00 1.75
CA ASP A 46 5.16 -16.51 0.65
C ASP A 46 5.07 -14.98 0.56
N TYR A 47 5.70 -14.31 1.51
CA TYR A 47 5.66 -12.84 1.63
C TYR A 47 6.39 -12.13 0.48
N ASP A 48 7.52 -12.67 0.00
CA ASP A 48 8.23 -12.11 -1.16
C ASP A 48 7.38 -12.21 -2.43
N GLY A 49 6.72 -13.35 -2.66
CA GLY A 49 5.79 -13.52 -3.77
C GLY A 49 4.55 -12.64 -3.65
N ALA A 50 4.05 -12.41 -2.43
CA ALA A 50 2.95 -11.49 -2.17
C ALA A 50 3.33 -10.04 -2.49
N LEU A 51 4.52 -9.59 -2.07
CA LEU A 51 5.04 -8.25 -2.36
C LEU A 51 5.08 -7.96 -3.86
N VAL A 52 5.55 -8.91 -4.68
CA VAL A 52 5.57 -8.76 -6.15
C VAL A 52 4.17 -8.53 -6.73
N LEU A 53 3.14 -9.18 -6.17
CA LEU A 53 1.77 -9.00 -6.62
C LEU A 53 1.17 -7.67 -6.13
N LEU A 54 1.48 -7.29 -4.88
CA LEU A 54 1.04 -6.02 -4.31
C LEU A 54 1.70 -4.82 -5.00
N ASP A 55 2.97 -4.91 -5.39
CA ASP A 55 3.65 -3.89 -6.19
C ASP A 55 2.96 -3.65 -7.52
N LYS A 56 2.51 -4.72 -8.19
CA LYS A 56 1.71 -4.61 -9.42
C LYS A 56 0.35 -3.98 -9.14
N ALA A 57 -0.34 -4.39 -8.07
CA ALA A 57 -1.63 -3.82 -7.70
C ALA A 57 -1.54 -2.31 -7.42
N VAL A 58 -0.52 -1.88 -6.68
CA VAL A 58 -0.25 -0.46 -6.38
C VAL A 58 0.19 0.31 -7.62
N SER A 59 0.94 -0.30 -8.54
CA SER A 59 1.31 0.34 -9.81
C SER A 59 0.10 0.61 -10.70
N LEU A 60 -0.90 -0.27 -10.68
CA LEU A 60 -2.16 -0.10 -11.41
C LEU A 60 -3.10 0.89 -10.71
N ALA A 61 -3.15 0.83 -9.38
CA ALA A 61 -4.00 1.65 -8.55
C ALA A 61 -3.21 2.24 -7.37
N PRO A 62 -2.50 3.36 -7.58
CA PRO A 62 -1.70 3.98 -6.51
C PRO A 62 -2.53 4.39 -5.29
N GLY A 63 -3.81 4.67 -5.51
CA GLY A 63 -4.79 5.01 -4.49
C GLY A 63 -5.37 3.82 -3.70
N PHE A 64 -4.84 2.61 -3.88
CA PHE A 64 -5.37 1.44 -3.19
C PHE A 64 -4.71 1.27 -1.80
N SER A 65 -5.23 2.01 -0.80
CA SER A 65 -4.66 2.05 0.56
C SER A 65 -4.49 0.67 1.21
N VAL A 66 -5.45 -0.23 0.99
CA VAL A 66 -5.42 -1.61 1.51
C VAL A 66 -4.21 -2.38 0.98
N ALA A 67 -3.83 -2.20 -0.29
CA ALA A 67 -2.66 -2.88 -0.86
C ALA A 67 -1.35 -2.35 -0.25
N HIS A 68 -1.26 -1.06 0.04
CA HIS A 68 -0.11 -0.49 0.76
C HIS A 68 -0.02 -1.01 2.20
N CYS A 69 -1.17 -1.14 2.89
CA CYS A 69 -1.20 -1.71 4.24
C CYS A 69 -0.73 -3.16 4.25
N GLU A 70 -1.22 -4.00 3.33
CA GLU A 70 -0.75 -5.40 3.23
C GLU A 70 0.72 -5.52 2.84
N LYS A 71 1.28 -4.58 2.04
CA LYS A 71 2.73 -4.53 1.82
C LYS A 71 3.46 -4.30 3.13
N GLY A 72 2.97 -3.37 3.96
CA GLY A 72 3.50 -3.13 5.29
C GLY A 72 3.51 -4.39 6.15
N ASN A 73 2.40 -5.13 6.16
CA ASN A 73 2.29 -6.39 6.88
C ASN A 73 3.32 -7.42 6.38
N CYS A 74 3.46 -7.59 5.06
CA CYS A 74 4.46 -8.49 4.46
C CYS A 74 5.89 -8.11 4.88
N TYR A 75 6.23 -6.81 4.88
CA TYR A 75 7.53 -6.36 5.34
C TYR A 75 7.75 -6.60 6.85
N CYS A 76 6.72 -6.49 7.68
CA CYS A 76 6.79 -6.88 9.09
C CYS A 76 7.14 -8.36 9.25
N PHE A 77 6.47 -9.26 8.52
CA PHE A 77 6.78 -10.69 8.56
C PHE A 77 8.21 -11.01 8.07
N LEU A 78 8.74 -10.20 7.16
CA LEU A 78 10.12 -10.29 6.68
C LEU A 78 11.14 -9.56 7.59
N ASN A 79 10.74 -9.06 8.76
CA ASN A 79 11.56 -8.26 9.67
C ASN A 79 12.16 -6.98 9.04
N ARG A 80 11.52 -6.45 8.00
CA ARG A 80 11.90 -5.22 7.29
C ARG A 80 11.05 -4.04 7.77
N GLU A 81 11.17 -3.72 9.06
CA GLU A 81 10.34 -2.69 9.69
C GLU A 81 10.42 -1.30 9.06
N ASN A 82 11.57 -0.91 8.49
CA ASN A 82 11.72 0.38 7.81
C ASN A 82 10.82 0.46 6.56
N ASP A 83 10.81 -0.61 5.76
CA ASP A 83 9.99 -0.71 4.56
C ASP A 83 8.51 -0.85 4.93
N ALA A 84 8.22 -1.51 6.06
CA ALA A 84 6.88 -1.59 6.61
C ALA A 84 6.33 -0.22 7.00
N LEU A 85 7.09 0.57 7.76
CA LEU A 85 6.72 1.95 8.12
C LEU A 85 6.45 2.81 6.89
N ALA A 86 7.34 2.76 5.89
CA ALA A 86 7.14 3.50 4.65
C ALA A 86 5.85 3.08 3.94
N SER A 87 5.51 1.79 3.93
CA SER A 87 4.29 1.28 3.32
C SER A 87 3.03 1.70 4.09
N TYR A 88 3.06 1.68 5.42
CA TYR A 88 1.95 2.19 6.22
C TYR A 88 1.77 3.70 6.08
N GLU A 89 2.85 4.46 5.95
CA GLU A 89 2.78 5.90 5.65
C GLU A 89 2.15 6.18 4.29
N GLN A 90 2.49 5.40 3.26
CA GLN A 90 1.81 5.50 1.97
C GLN A 90 0.33 5.16 2.07
N ALA A 91 -0.05 4.10 2.82
CA ALA A 91 -1.44 3.76 3.06
C ALA A 91 -2.22 4.91 3.73
N ILE A 92 -1.62 5.55 4.74
CA ILE A 92 -2.18 6.71 5.46
C ILE A 92 -2.24 7.96 4.56
N GLN A 93 -1.25 8.18 3.70
CA GLN A 93 -1.23 9.31 2.78
C GLN A 93 -2.34 9.20 1.73
N VAL A 94 -2.58 7.98 1.25
CA VAL A 94 -3.65 7.66 0.31
C VAL A 94 -5.03 7.72 0.99
N ASP A 95 -5.15 7.11 2.16
CA ASP A 95 -6.37 7.09 2.95
C ASP A 95 -6.07 7.41 4.43
N PRO A 96 -6.23 8.68 4.84
CA PRO A 96 -5.99 9.10 6.22
C PRO A 96 -6.91 8.45 7.25
N TYR A 97 -8.00 7.82 6.82
CA TYR A 97 -8.97 7.13 7.66
C TYR A 97 -8.71 5.63 7.77
N HIS A 98 -7.63 5.11 7.15
CA HIS A 98 -7.26 3.71 7.22
C HIS A 98 -6.72 3.33 8.61
N ALA A 99 -7.63 2.97 9.52
CA ALA A 99 -7.32 2.72 10.93
C ALA A 99 -6.24 1.66 11.16
N GLU A 100 -6.21 0.61 10.33
CA GLU A 100 -5.26 -0.49 10.47
C GLU A 100 -3.80 -0.06 10.22
N ALA A 101 -3.56 0.81 9.23
CA ALA A 101 -2.22 1.32 8.95
C ALA A 101 -1.70 2.21 10.08
N TRP A 102 -2.58 3.03 10.68
CA TRP A 102 -2.24 3.80 11.88
C TRP A 102 -1.88 2.89 13.06
N PHE A 103 -2.64 1.81 13.25
CA PHE A 103 -2.39 0.86 14.34
C PHE A 103 -1.05 0.14 14.17
N HIS A 104 -0.76 -0.41 13.00
CA HIS A 104 0.49 -1.12 12.73
C HIS A 104 1.71 -0.19 12.75
N LYS A 105 1.59 1.03 12.19
CA LYS A 105 2.63 2.07 12.32
C LYS A 105 2.93 2.37 13.79
N GLY A 106 1.89 2.54 14.61
CA GLY A 106 2.02 2.81 16.04
C GLY A 106 2.73 1.68 16.80
N GLN A 107 2.42 0.42 16.48
CA GLN A 107 3.09 -0.73 17.10
C GLN A 107 4.59 -0.75 16.81
N ILE A 108 5.00 -0.52 15.56
CA ILE A 108 6.42 -0.49 15.18
C ILE A 108 7.14 0.66 15.91
N LEU A 109 6.53 1.86 15.94
CA LEU A 109 7.12 3.03 16.62
C LEU A 109 7.33 2.78 18.11
N LYS A 110 6.37 2.13 18.79
CA LYS A 110 6.53 1.71 20.18
C LYS A 110 7.67 0.71 20.37
N GLY A 111 7.78 -0.28 19.49
CA GLY A 111 8.87 -1.26 19.49
C GLY A 111 10.26 -0.63 19.33
N ARG A 112 10.35 0.49 18.60
CA ARG A 112 11.59 1.26 18.39
C ARG A 112 11.95 2.24 19.51
N GLY A 113 11.14 2.31 20.57
CA GLY A 113 11.36 3.22 21.68
C GLY A 113 10.80 4.63 21.47
N ASN A 114 10.08 4.89 20.36
CA ASN A 114 9.36 6.13 20.14
C ASN A 114 7.90 5.97 20.61
N ALA A 115 7.74 5.75 21.92
CA ALA A 115 6.46 5.39 22.53
C ALA A 115 5.41 6.51 22.39
N ASP A 116 5.82 7.78 22.53
CA ASP A 116 4.91 8.93 22.44
C ASP A 116 4.23 9.03 21.07
N GLU A 117 5.01 8.93 19.98
CA GLU A 117 4.47 8.98 18.62
C GLU A 117 3.65 7.73 18.30
N GLY A 118 4.07 6.56 18.80
CA GLY A 118 3.34 5.32 18.63
C GLY A 118 1.98 5.32 19.32
N ASP A 119 1.89 5.85 20.54
CA ASP A 119 0.64 5.99 21.28
C ASP A 119 -0.33 6.97 20.60
N LEU A 120 0.18 8.07 20.02
CA LEU A 120 -0.63 8.97 19.20
C LEU A 120 -1.21 8.28 17.96
N CYS A 121 -0.42 7.43 17.29
CA CYS A 121 -0.89 6.66 16.13
C CYS A 121 -1.99 5.66 16.52
N ILE A 122 -1.84 4.98 17.66
CA ILE A 122 -2.82 4.01 18.17
C ILE A 122 -4.10 4.71 18.64
N ASP A 123 -3.99 5.86 19.32
CA ASP A 123 -5.15 6.68 19.70
C ASP A 123 -5.94 7.10 18.45
N ARG A 124 -5.24 7.55 17.41
CA ARG A 124 -5.86 7.88 16.12
C ARG A 124 -6.57 6.68 15.49
N ALA A 125 -5.93 5.51 15.45
CA ALA A 125 -6.55 4.28 14.95
C ALA A 125 -7.83 3.92 15.72
N THR A 126 -7.81 4.09 17.05
CA THR A 126 -8.95 3.80 17.93
C THR A 126 -10.13 4.73 17.65
N ARG A 127 -9.88 6.03 17.48
CA ARG A 127 -10.91 7.02 17.12
C ARG A 127 -11.54 6.72 15.76
N LEU A 128 -10.70 6.38 14.76
CA LEU A 128 -11.15 6.01 13.42
C LEU A 128 -12.03 4.75 13.43
N CYS A 129 -11.66 3.72 14.20
CA CYS A 129 -12.45 2.49 14.32
C CYS A 129 -13.78 2.72 15.07
N CYS A 130 -13.77 3.57 16.09
CA CYS A 130 -14.92 3.82 16.96
C CYS A 130 -15.85 4.95 16.47
N GLY A 131 -15.54 5.62 15.35
CA GLY A 131 -16.35 6.70 14.77
C GLY A 131 -16.55 7.90 15.70
N ARG A 132 -15.62 8.14 16.64
CA ARG A 132 -15.67 9.23 17.63
C ARG A 132 -14.75 10.38 17.29
#